data_AF-A0A9P9D2L5-F1
#
_entry.id   AF-A0A9P9D2L5-F1
#
_cell.length_a   1.000
_cell.length_b   1.000
_cell.length_c   1.000
_cell.angle_alpha   90.00
_cell.angle_beta   90.00
_cell.angle_gamma   90.00
#
_symmetry.space_group_name_H-M   'P 1'
#
loop_
_entity.id
_entity.type
_entity.pdbx_description
1 polymer ?
#
loop_
_entity_poly.entity_id
_entity_poly.type
_entity_poly.pdbx_seq_one_letter_code
_entity_poly.pdbx_strand_id
1 'polypeptide(L)'
;QLPKYPYPTNQRAEITAIIIALEQALQKYDSLETSPYMDMTAMSDSKYAIQCMANWIYKWSQNGWVNAARYQVANQDLIKRASDLDNELKRRGTVTYE
;
A
#
# COMPACT_ATOMS: atom_id res chain seq x y z
N GLN A 1 -22.21 -7.30 7.77
CA GLN A 1 -22.24 -7.93 6.42
C GLN A 1 -21.06 -7.41 5.62
N LEU A 2 -20.38 -8.27 4.84
CA LEU A 2 -19.34 -7.81 3.92
C LEU A 2 -19.96 -7.04 2.74
N PRO A 3 -19.25 -6.06 2.16
CA PRO A 3 -19.75 -5.31 1.01
C PRO A 3 -20.01 -6.23 -0.19
N LYS A 4 -21.11 -5.98 -0.92
CA LYS A 4 -21.43 -6.75 -2.13
C LYS A 4 -20.52 -6.37 -3.30
N TYR A 5 -20.12 -5.10 -3.35
CA TYR A 5 -19.18 -4.54 -4.33
C TYR A 5 -18.30 -3.46 -3.68
N PRO A 6 -17.00 -3.40 -4.04
CA PRO A 6 -16.24 -4.48 -4.68
C PRO A 6 -16.25 -5.76 -3.81
N TYR A 7 -16.25 -6.92 -4.47
CA TYR A 7 -16.40 -8.20 -3.77
C TYR A 7 -15.20 -8.44 -2.83
N PRO A 8 -15.42 -8.86 -1.58
CA PRO A 8 -14.34 -9.17 -0.65
C PRO A 8 -13.55 -10.38 -1.15
N THR A 9 -12.22 -10.25 -1.24
CA THR A 9 -11.30 -11.35 -1.58
C THR A 9 -10.13 -11.33 -0.60
N ASN A 10 -9.40 -12.45 -0.49
CA ASN A 10 -8.21 -12.52 0.35
C ASN A 10 -7.18 -11.44 -0.05
N GLN A 11 -6.92 -11.29 -1.35
CA GLN A 11 -6.00 -10.24 -1.86
C GLN A 11 -6.43 -8.82 -1.47
N ARG A 12 -7.75 -8.53 -1.51
CA ARG A 12 -8.26 -7.23 -1.05
C ARG A 12 -8.08 -7.05 0.45
N ALA A 13 -8.33 -8.09 1.24
CA ALA A 13 -8.11 -8.06 2.68
C ALA A 13 -6.64 -7.82 3.03
N GLU A 14 -5.72 -8.50 2.33
CA GLU A 14 -4.27 -8.37 2.52
C GLU A 14 -3.78 -6.94 2.17
N ILE A 15 -4.17 -6.37 1.02
CA ILE A 15 -3.81 -4.99 0.69
C ILE A 15 -4.44 -4.01 1.71
N THR A 16 -5.67 -4.26 2.13
CA THR A 16 -6.34 -3.42 3.12
C THR A 16 -5.60 -3.44 4.47
N ALA A 17 -5.08 -4.59 4.89
CA ALA A 17 -4.26 -4.70 6.09
C ALA A 17 -2.98 -3.83 6.00
N ILE A 18 -2.32 -3.82 4.84
CA ILE A 18 -1.17 -2.92 4.60
C ILE A 18 -1.60 -1.46 4.66
N ILE A 19 -2.69 -1.06 3.99
CA ILE A 19 -3.21 0.32 4.02
C ILE A 19 -3.42 0.78 5.46
N ILE A 20 -4.06 -0.05 6.28
CA ILE A 20 -4.31 0.25 7.69
C ILE A 20 -2.99 0.43 8.46
N ALA A 21 -1.97 -0.40 8.19
CA ALA A 21 -0.66 -0.25 8.83
C ALA A 21 0.03 1.07 8.44
N LEU A 22 -0.01 1.45 7.16
CA LEU A 22 0.57 2.70 6.67
C LEU A 22 -0.17 3.93 7.26
N GLU A 23 -1.50 3.87 7.35
CA GLU A 23 -2.32 4.92 7.98
C GLU A 23 -1.98 5.09 9.45
N GLN A 24 -1.84 3.98 10.20
CA GLN A 24 -1.44 4.03 11.60
C GLN A 24 -0.03 4.59 11.79
N ALA A 25 0.90 4.28 10.88
CA ALA A 25 2.24 4.83 10.94
C ALA A 25 2.25 6.34 10.70
N LEU A 26 1.50 6.83 9.72
CA LEU A 26 1.33 8.28 9.49
C LEU A 26 0.68 8.96 10.68
N GLN A 27 -0.42 8.41 11.19
CA GLN A 27 -1.11 8.97 12.35
C GLN A 27 -0.18 9.05 13.56
N LYS A 28 0.62 8.00 13.81
CA LYS A 28 1.61 7.99 14.89
C LYS A 28 2.68 9.05 14.66
N TYR A 29 3.20 9.17 13.44
CA TYR A 29 4.19 10.19 13.09
C TYR A 29 3.67 11.61 13.32
N ASP A 30 2.47 11.90 12.82
CA ASP A 30 1.86 13.22 12.91
C ASP A 30 1.51 13.61 14.37
N SER A 31 1.45 12.63 15.28
CA SER A 31 1.26 12.88 16.71
C SER A 31 2.54 13.23 17.47
N LEU A 32 3.70 13.13 16.84
CA LEU A 32 4.99 13.45 17.46
C LEU A 32 5.20 14.98 17.49
N GLU A 33 5.75 15.49 18.58
CA GLU A 33 6.11 16.92 18.70
C GLU A 33 7.27 17.33 17.78
N THR A 34 8.03 16.35 17.28
CA THR A 34 9.15 16.54 16.37
C THR A 34 8.90 15.77 15.08
N SER A 35 9.69 16.05 14.05
CA SER A 35 9.65 15.32 12.77
C SER A 35 10.89 14.43 12.62
N PRO A 36 11.01 13.33 13.40
CA PRO A 36 12.17 12.46 13.30
C PRO A 36 12.22 11.78 11.92
N TYR A 37 13.36 11.17 11.61
CA TYR A 37 13.44 10.27 10.46
C TYR A 37 12.65 8.99 10.79
N MET A 38 11.70 8.62 9.92
CA MET A 38 10.93 7.40 10.08
C MET A 38 11.67 6.19 9.50
N ASP A 39 11.63 5.07 10.20
CA ASP A 39 12.08 3.78 9.69
C ASP A 39 11.00 2.73 9.99
N MET A 40 10.38 2.21 8.94
CA MET A 40 9.20 1.35 9.02
C MET A 40 9.38 0.10 8.17
N THR A 41 9.13 -1.07 8.76
CA THR A 41 8.99 -2.34 8.05
C THR A 41 7.56 -2.86 8.17
N ALA A 42 6.87 -3.03 7.05
CA ALA A 42 5.56 -3.68 7.00
C ALA A 42 5.74 -5.17 6.67
N MET A 43 5.30 -6.03 7.59
CA MET A 43 5.46 -7.49 7.45
C MET A 43 4.16 -8.17 7.02
N SER A 44 4.22 -9.09 6.06
CA SER A 44 3.06 -9.90 5.63
C SER A 44 3.47 -11.26 5.07
N ASP A 45 2.71 -12.31 5.40
CA ASP A 45 2.84 -13.62 4.77
C ASP A 45 2.25 -13.67 3.34
N SER A 46 1.54 -12.61 2.92
CA SER A 46 1.05 -12.49 1.56
C SER A 46 2.14 -12.06 0.60
N LYS A 47 2.65 -13.04 -0.15
CA LYS A 47 3.54 -12.79 -1.30
C LYS A 47 2.92 -11.79 -2.29
N TYR A 48 1.61 -11.83 -2.49
CA TYR A 48 0.93 -10.90 -3.38
C TYR A 48 1.03 -9.47 -2.86
N ALA A 49 0.72 -9.24 -1.58
CA ALA A 49 0.76 -7.92 -0.98
C ALA A 49 2.18 -7.35 -0.92
N ILE A 50 3.16 -8.16 -0.51
CA ILE A 50 4.58 -7.76 -0.49
C ILE A 50 5.08 -7.41 -1.89
N GLN A 51 4.84 -8.26 -2.89
CA GLN A 51 5.27 -7.97 -4.27
C GLN A 51 4.56 -6.75 -4.86
N CYS A 52 3.27 -6.58 -4.53
CA CYS A 52 2.51 -5.42 -4.93
C CYS A 52 3.20 -4.14 -4.44
N MET A 53 3.44 -4.05 -3.13
CA MET A 53 4.01 -2.86 -2.49
C MET A 53 5.48 -2.63 -2.81
N ALA A 54 6.30 -3.68 -2.81
CA ALA A 54 7.74 -3.55 -3.02
C ALA A 54 8.09 -3.26 -4.49
N ASN A 55 7.33 -3.81 -5.44
CA ASN A 55 7.76 -3.86 -6.85
C ASN A 55 6.74 -3.28 -7.84
N TRP A 56 5.47 -3.67 -7.73
CA TRP A 56 4.51 -3.42 -8.81
C TRP A 56 3.90 -2.03 -8.77
N ILE A 57 3.68 -1.44 -7.58
CA ILE A 57 3.04 -0.12 -7.46
C ILE A 57 3.78 0.95 -8.26
N TYR A 58 5.12 0.95 -8.28
CA TYR A 58 5.92 1.95 -8.99
C TYR A 58 5.84 1.79 -10.50
N LYS A 59 5.80 0.55 -10.99
CA LYS A 59 5.65 0.26 -12.41
C LYS A 59 4.27 0.66 -12.90
N TRP A 60 3.24 0.38 -12.10
CA TRP A 60 1.86 0.69 -12.44
C TRP A 60 1.55 2.18 -12.36
N SER A 61 2.10 2.90 -11.37
CA SER A 61 1.90 4.34 -11.29
C SER A 61 2.49 5.07 -12.50
N GLN A 62 3.64 4.60 -13.01
CA GLN A 62 4.30 5.17 -14.19
C GLN A 62 3.62 4.81 -15.52
N ASN A 63 2.90 3.69 -15.58
CA ASN A 63 2.31 3.19 -16.82
C ASN A 63 0.80 3.45 -16.95
N GLY A 64 0.22 4.30 -16.08
CA GLY A 64 -1.20 4.62 -16.11
C GLY A 64 -2.10 3.52 -15.55
N TRP A 65 -1.58 2.68 -14.65
CA TRP A 65 -2.30 1.63 -13.95
C TRP A 65 -2.81 0.52 -14.86
N VAL A 66 -1.96 0.08 -15.80
CA VAL A 66 -2.25 -1.06 -16.68
C VAL A 66 -1.29 -2.22 -16.45
N ASN A 67 -1.80 -3.44 -16.56
CA ASN A 67 -1.00 -4.64 -16.48
C ASN A 67 -0.33 -4.97 -17.83
N ALA A 68 0.51 -6.02 -17.85
CA ALA A 68 1.24 -6.43 -19.06
C ALA A 68 0.30 -6.85 -20.21
N ALA A 69 -0.93 -7.28 -19.90
CA ALA A 69 -1.96 -7.61 -20.86
C ALA A 69 -2.81 -6.39 -21.30
N ARG A 70 -2.41 -5.17 -20.92
CA ARG A 70 -3.07 -3.88 -21.22
C ARG A 70 -4.47 -3.72 -20.63
N TYR A 71 -4.81 -4.49 -19.60
CA TYR A 71 -6.02 -4.29 -18.81
C TYR A 71 -5.75 -3.42 -17.59
N GLN A 72 -6.79 -2.81 -17.04
CA GLN A 72 -6.71 -2.12 -15.74
C GLN A 72 -6.21 -3.09 -14.67
N VAL A 73 -5.38 -2.59 -13.76
CA VAL A 73 -4.83 -3.39 -12.66
C VAL A 73 -5.97 -3.86 -11.75
N ALA A 74 -5.95 -5.12 -11.35
CA ALA A 74 -6.91 -5.64 -10.37
C ALA A 74 -6.68 -4.99 -9.00
N ASN A 75 -7.75 -4.69 -8.27
CA ASN A 75 -7.69 -3.98 -6.96
C ASN A 75 -7.04 -2.59 -7.04
N GLN A 76 -7.05 -1.96 -8.21
CA GLN A 76 -6.46 -0.64 -8.45
C GLN A 76 -6.94 0.44 -7.48
N ASP A 77 -8.16 0.35 -6.97
CA ASP A 77 -8.70 1.25 -5.94
C ASP A 77 -7.88 1.19 -4.64
N LEU A 78 -7.56 -0.02 -4.16
CA LEU A 78 -6.75 -0.22 -2.96
C LEU A 78 -5.28 0.08 -3.23
N ILE A 79 -4.76 -0.37 -4.37
CA ILE A 79 -3.34 -0.23 -4.70
C ILE A 79 -2.97 1.24 -4.88
N LYS A 80 -3.85 2.05 -5.48
CA LYS A 80 -3.64 3.51 -5.57
C LYS A 80 -3.55 4.14 -4.18
N ARG A 81 -4.51 3.85 -3.30
CA ARG A 81 -4.48 4.35 -1.92
C ARG A 81 -3.21 3.93 -1.18
N ALA A 82 -2.81 2.66 -1.30
CA ALA A 82 -1.59 2.15 -0.69
C ALA A 82 -0.34 2.86 -1.25
N SER A 83 -0.30 3.12 -2.57
CA SER A 83 0.79 3.86 -3.21
C SER A 83 0.87 5.32 -2.74
N ASP A 84 -0.26 5.98 -2.53
CA ASP A 84 -0.29 7.37 -2.06
C ASP A 84 0.26 7.46 -0.62
N LEU A 85 -0.15 6.52 0.25
CA LEU A 85 0.34 6.41 1.63
C LEU A 85 1.83 6.06 1.69
N ASP A 86 2.28 5.11 0.86
CA ASP A 86 3.69 4.74 0.73
C ASP A 86 4.54 5.96 0.33
N ASN A 87 4.10 6.72 -0.69
CA ASN A 87 4.77 7.94 -1.12
C ASN A 87 4.82 9.00 -0.02
N GLU A 88 3.77 9.13 0.79
CA GLU A 88 3.72 10.04 1.94
C GLU A 88 4.76 9.65 3.00
N LEU A 89 4.79 8.37 3.40
CA LEU A 89 5.73 7.86 4.39
C LEU A 89 7.18 7.94 3.90
N LYS A 90 7.44 7.63 2.62
CA LYS A 90 8.78 7.72 2.02
C LYS A 90 9.33 9.14 1.92
N ARG A 91 8.48 10.18 2.03
CA ARG A 91 8.95 11.57 2.20
C ARG A 91 9.46 11.85 3.61
N ARG A 92 9.06 11.06 4.60
CA ARG A 92 9.42 11.21 6.02
C ARG A 92 10.53 10.23 6.45
N GLY A 93 10.86 9.24 5.63
CA GLY A 93 11.74 8.17 6.06
C GLY A 93 11.88 7.01 5.09
N THR A 94 12.34 5.88 5.60
CA THR A 94 12.42 4.60 4.89
C THR A 94 11.20 3.74 5.19
N VAL A 95 10.66 3.12 4.14
CA VAL A 95 9.59 2.11 4.24
C VAL A 95 10.02 0.86 3.47
N THR A 96 10.05 -0.27 4.16
CA THR A 96 10.36 -1.60 3.63
C THR A 96 9.17 -2.54 3.80
N TYR A 97 9.13 -3.57 2.96
CA TYR A 97 8.07 -4.58 2.93
C TYR A 97 8.71 -5.97 2.93
N GLU A 98 8.35 -6.79 3.92
CA GLU A 98 8.92 -8.13 4.15
C GLU A 98 7.87 -9.24 4.29
#